data_AF-A0A1N7GIS4-F1
#
_entry.id   AF-A0A1N7GIS4-F1
#
_cell.length_a   1.000
_cell.length_b   1.000
_cell.length_c   1.000
_cell.angle_alpha   90.00
_cell.angle_beta   90.00
_cell.angle_gamma   90.00
#
_symmetry.space_group_name_H-M   'P 1'
#
loop_
_entity.id
_entity.type
_entity.pdbx_description
1 polymer ?
#
loop_
_entity_poly.entity_id
_entity_poly.type
_entity_poly.pdbx_seq_one_letter_code
_entity_poly.pdbx_strand_id
1 'polypeptide(L)'
;MDPVTLQQILDALAAGDAQALAALLAREDVNLSELEQQALAEFDGIRARQAEGLTADDVTALEALADAVDAIRTEGGRREQVAAEQTAQVEAIAQRIAAPAAADGEARRVRASRPSSPPARPPRPTRARRSPPPAVRGRGSSSPRSPAATASPPLPRSRPRRTGPRCSPPPTCPAWRPALGVLGS
;
A
#
# COMPACT_ATOMS: atom_id res chain seq x y z
N MET A 1 12.42 -23.83 -8.59
CA MET A 1 12.04 -22.41 -8.68
C MET A 1 13.33 -21.69 -8.98
N ASP A 2 13.44 -21.11 -10.17
CA ASP A 2 14.65 -20.38 -10.55
C ASP A 2 14.74 -19.06 -9.76
N PRO A 3 15.96 -18.64 -9.37
CA PRO A 3 16.16 -17.36 -8.69
C PRO A 3 15.72 -16.22 -9.61
N VAL A 4 15.12 -15.18 -9.02
CA VAL A 4 14.80 -13.96 -9.78
C VAL A 4 16.10 -13.28 -10.18
N THR A 5 16.24 -12.96 -11.45
CA THR A 5 17.44 -12.28 -11.98
C THR A 5 17.13 -10.83 -12.33
N LEU A 6 18.18 -9.99 -12.36
CA LEU A 6 18.06 -8.61 -12.84
C LEU A 6 17.46 -8.55 -14.26
N GLN A 7 17.82 -9.51 -15.13
CA GLN A 7 17.27 -9.56 -16.48
C GLN A 7 15.75 -9.73 -16.49
N GLN A 8 15.18 -10.58 -15.63
CA GLN A 8 13.74 -10.77 -15.56
C GLN A 8 13.01 -9.49 -15.12
N ILE A 9 13.63 -8.69 -14.26
CA ILE A 9 13.13 -7.38 -13.83
C ILE A 9 13.14 -6.39 -15.00
N LEU A 10 14.25 -6.33 -15.74
CA LEU A 10 14.38 -5.48 -16.93
C LEU A 10 13.40 -5.89 -18.03
N ASP A 11 13.19 -7.19 -18.24
CA ASP A 11 12.23 -7.71 -19.22
C ASP A 11 10.78 -7.32 -18.83
N ALA A 12 10.43 -7.40 -17.54
CA ALA A 12 9.11 -6.99 -17.06
C ALA A 12 8.89 -5.46 -17.21
N LEU A 13 9.93 -4.66 -16.97
CA LEU A 13 9.91 -3.21 -17.19
C LEU A 13 9.77 -2.85 -18.67
N ALA A 14 10.55 -3.50 -19.54
CA ALA A 14 10.49 -3.31 -20.98
C ALA A 14 9.11 -3.72 -21.56
N ALA A 15 8.48 -4.74 -20.97
CA ALA A 15 7.12 -5.14 -21.30
C ALA A 15 6.03 -4.21 -20.73
N GLY A 16 6.39 -3.30 -19.80
CA GLY A 16 5.44 -2.45 -19.08
C GLY A 16 4.52 -3.23 -18.13
N ASP A 17 4.91 -4.45 -17.73
CA ASP A 17 4.10 -5.32 -16.87
C ASP A 17 4.41 -5.07 -15.40
N ALA A 18 3.78 -4.02 -14.86
CA ALA A 18 3.92 -3.65 -13.45
C ALA A 18 3.48 -4.78 -12.49
N GLN A 19 2.54 -5.63 -12.91
CA GLN A 19 2.04 -6.72 -12.06
C GLN A 19 3.05 -7.87 -11.99
N ALA A 20 3.65 -8.23 -13.12
CA ALA A 20 4.74 -9.22 -13.15
C ALA A 20 5.96 -8.72 -12.38
N LEU A 21 6.34 -7.44 -12.55
CA LEU A 21 7.42 -6.82 -11.80
C LEU A 21 7.16 -6.89 -10.28
N ALA A 22 5.98 -6.47 -9.83
CA ALA A 22 5.62 -6.53 -8.41
C ALA A 22 5.61 -7.98 -7.89
N ALA A 23 5.13 -8.94 -8.68
CA ALA A 23 5.15 -10.36 -8.30
C ALA A 23 6.56 -10.93 -8.16
N LEU A 24 7.47 -10.55 -9.07
CA LEU A 24 8.89 -10.94 -8.99
C LEU A 24 9.55 -10.35 -7.74
N LEU A 25 9.34 -9.05 -7.49
CA LEU A 25 9.94 -8.33 -6.38
C LEU A 25 9.32 -8.67 -5.03
N ALA A 26 8.08 -9.16 -4.95
CA ALA A 26 7.42 -9.51 -3.68
C ALA A 26 7.84 -10.89 -3.12
N ARG A 27 8.59 -11.68 -3.89
CA ARG A 27 9.05 -13.03 -3.51
C ARG A 27 10.02 -12.99 -2.31
N GLU A 28 9.73 -13.73 -1.25
CA GLU A 28 10.55 -13.75 -0.02
C GLU A 28 11.97 -14.29 -0.25
N ASP A 29 12.17 -15.15 -1.24
CA ASP A 29 13.48 -15.71 -1.61
C ASP A 29 14.38 -14.72 -2.35
N VAL A 30 13.88 -13.52 -2.67
CA VAL A 30 14.62 -12.50 -3.39
C VAL A 30 15.39 -11.59 -2.45
N ASN A 31 16.71 -11.56 -2.65
CA ASN A 31 17.62 -10.63 -1.99
C ASN A 31 17.67 -9.30 -2.76
N LEU A 32 16.86 -8.33 -2.34
CA LEU A 32 16.76 -7.03 -3.00
C LEU A 32 18.09 -6.25 -3.00
N SER A 33 18.90 -6.38 -1.94
CA SER A 33 20.20 -5.70 -1.86
C SER A 33 21.21 -6.23 -2.87
N GLU A 34 21.18 -7.53 -3.15
CA GLU A 34 22.06 -8.15 -4.16
C GLU A 34 21.65 -7.73 -5.59
N LEU A 35 20.35 -7.67 -5.86
CA LEU A 35 19.83 -7.16 -7.14
C LEU A 35 20.15 -5.68 -7.35
N GLU A 36 20.05 -4.85 -6.31
CA GLU A 36 20.44 -3.44 -6.39
C GLU A 36 21.95 -3.30 -6.68
N GLN A 37 22.80 -4.07 -6.00
CA GLN A 37 24.23 -4.07 -6.26
C GLN A 37 24.57 -4.51 -7.68
N GLN A 38 23.87 -5.53 -8.19
CA GLN A 38 24.02 -5.98 -9.56
C GLN A 38 23.63 -4.89 -10.56
N ALA A 39 22.51 -4.20 -10.34
CA ALA A 39 22.06 -3.11 -11.20
C ALA A 39 23.04 -1.92 -11.19
N LEU A 40 23.60 -1.58 -10.03
CA LEU A 40 24.63 -0.54 -9.91
C LEU A 40 25.93 -0.94 -10.61
N ALA A 41 26.34 -2.20 -10.51
CA ALA A 41 27.52 -2.71 -11.21
C ALA A 41 27.35 -2.65 -12.74
N GLU A 42 26.17 -3.00 -13.26
CA GLU A 42 25.86 -2.84 -14.69
C GLU A 42 25.86 -1.38 -15.13
N PHE A 43 25.30 -0.48 -14.32
CA PHE A 43 25.32 0.96 -14.56
C PHE A 43 26.77 1.49 -14.66
N ASP A 44 27.62 1.12 -13.70
CA ASP A 44 29.05 1.49 -13.70
C ASP A 44 29.78 0.89 -14.90
N GLY A 45 29.40 -0.33 -15.32
CA GLY A 45 29.92 -0.97 -16.52
C GLY A 45 29.60 -0.20 -17.80
N ILE A 46 28.37 0.29 -17.95
CA ILE A 46 27.97 1.15 -19.09
C ILE A 46 28.69 2.50 -19.01
N ARG A 47 28.77 3.09 -17.81
CA ARG A 47 29.43 4.38 -17.59
C ARG A 47 30.93 4.32 -17.90
N ALA A 48 31.60 3.21 -17.61
CA ALA A 48 33.01 3.03 -17.95
C ALA A 48 33.25 3.10 -19.47
N ARG A 49 32.31 2.59 -20.28
CA ARG A 49 32.35 2.65 -21.75
C ARG A 49 32.01 4.03 -22.31
N GLN A 50 31.49 4.97 -21.49
CA GLN A 50 31.17 6.32 -21.92
C GLN A 50 32.35 7.06 -22.57
N ALA A 51 33.58 6.77 -22.12
CA ALA A 51 34.79 7.34 -22.70
C ALA A 51 35.02 6.94 -24.17
N GLU A 52 34.47 5.80 -24.60
CA GLU A 52 34.56 5.27 -25.97
C GLU A 52 33.40 5.74 -26.87
N GLY A 53 32.37 6.35 -26.26
CA GLY A 53 31.16 6.83 -26.90
C GLY A 53 29.93 6.02 -26.49
N LEU A 54 28.90 6.68 -25.98
CA LEU A 54 27.61 6.07 -25.64
C LEU A 54 26.81 5.75 -26.91
N THR A 55 26.32 4.51 -27.01
CA THR A 55 25.34 4.14 -28.02
C THR A 55 23.92 4.47 -27.57
N ALA A 56 22.96 4.47 -28.50
CA ALA A 56 21.54 4.62 -28.15
C ALA A 56 21.03 3.45 -27.27
N ASP A 57 21.58 2.25 -27.49
CA ASP A 57 21.27 1.07 -26.70
C ASP A 57 21.78 1.22 -25.26
N ASP A 58 22.98 1.77 -25.07
CA ASP A 58 23.51 2.06 -23.73
C ASP A 58 22.64 3.07 -22.98
N VAL A 59 22.15 4.12 -23.64
CA VAL A 59 21.24 5.10 -23.01
C VAL A 59 19.93 4.43 -22.60
N THR A 60 19.36 3.59 -23.47
CA THR A 60 18.15 2.82 -23.17
C THR A 60 18.36 1.87 -22.00
N ALA A 61 19.52 1.21 -21.94
CA ALA A 61 19.88 0.33 -20.82
C ALA A 61 20.04 1.11 -19.50
N LEU A 62 20.62 2.30 -19.52
CA LEU A 62 20.76 3.16 -18.34
C LEU A 62 19.39 3.60 -17.79
N GLU A 63 18.45 3.96 -18.66
CA GLU A 63 17.07 4.30 -18.26
C GLU A 63 16.38 3.10 -17.62
N ALA A 64 16.47 1.91 -18.24
CA ALA A 64 15.88 0.69 -17.70
C ALA A 64 16.50 0.27 -16.35
N LEU A 65 17.82 0.44 -16.19
CA LEU A 65 18.52 0.17 -14.93
C LEU A 65 18.11 1.16 -13.83
N ALA A 66 17.90 2.44 -14.16
CA ALA A 66 17.42 3.43 -13.20
C ALA A 66 16.01 3.06 -12.70
N ASP A 67 15.10 2.71 -13.61
CA ASP A 67 13.74 2.27 -13.27
C ASP A 67 13.76 0.98 -12.43
N ALA A 68 14.66 0.04 -12.73
CA ALA A 68 14.84 -1.18 -11.94
C ALA A 68 15.30 -0.90 -10.51
N VAL A 69 16.29 -0.01 -10.32
CA VAL A 69 16.77 0.38 -8.98
C VAL A 69 15.66 1.05 -8.18
N ASP A 70 14.90 1.94 -8.79
CA ASP A 70 13.78 2.62 -8.12
C ASP A 70 12.67 1.63 -7.71
N ALA A 71 12.35 0.66 -8.57
CA ALA A 71 11.40 -0.41 -8.24
C ALA A 71 11.89 -1.29 -7.08
N ILE A 72 13.17 -1.69 -7.10
CA ILE A 72 13.80 -2.50 -6.04
C ILE A 72 13.77 -1.76 -4.69
N ARG A 73 14.15 -0.47 -4.68
CA ARG A 73 14.14 0.35 -3.46
C ARG A 73 12.74 0.57 -2.91
N THR A 74 11.76 0.81 -3.80
CA THR A 74 10.36 0.97 -3.41
C THR A 74 9.85 -0.28 -2.70
N GLU A 75 10.12 -1.47 -3.26
CA GLU A 75 9.75 -2.73 -2.61
C GLU A 75 10.53 -2.97 -1.31
N GLY A 76 11.81 -2.62 -1.26
CA GLY A 76 12.62 -2.69 -0.04
C GLY A 76 12.00 -1.91 1.11
N GLY A 77 11.61 -0.64 0.86
CA GLY A 77 10.92 0.19 1.83
C GLY A 77 9.56 -0.38 2.25
N ARG A 78 8.81 -0.95 1.30
CA ARG A 78 7.53 -1.64 1.61
C ARG A 78 7.74 -2.81 2.57
N ARG A 79 8.76 -3.64 2.32
CA ARG A 79 9.09 -4.80 3.19
C ARG A 79 9.50 -4.35 4.59
N GLU A 80 10.32 -3.32 4.68
CA GLU A 80 10.74 -2.75 5.96
C GLU A 80 9.54 -2.22 6.75
N GLN A 81 8.62 -1.50 6.09
CA GLN A 81 7.40 -1.01 6.73
C GLN A 81 6.56 -2.18 7.28
N VAL A 82 6.34 -3.23 6.49
CA VAL A 82 5.59 -4.42 6.93
C VAL A 82 6.29 -5.08 8.13
N ALA A 83 7.62 -5.19 8.11
CA ALA A 83 8.38 -5.75 9.23
C ALA A 83 8.27 -4.89 10.51
N ALA A 84 8.31 -3.56 10.37
CA ALA A 84 8.12 -2.63 11.48
C ALA A 84 6.71 -2.72 12.07
N GLU A 85 5.68 -2.78 11.22
CA GLU A 85 4.28 -2.96 11.64
C GLU A 85 4.08 -4.29 12.37
N GLN A 86 4.67 -5.38 11.87
CA GLN A 86 4.63 -6.68 12.53
C GLN A 86 5.31 -6.65 13.89
N THR A 87 6.48 -6.00 13.98
CA THR A 87 7.21 -5.84 15.25
C THR A 87 6.38 -5.06 16.26
N ALA A 88 5.76 -3.96 15.86
CA ALA A 88 4.87 -3.17 16.71
C ALA A 88 3.63 -3.96 17.16
N GLN A 89 3.05 -4.78 16.27
CA GLN A 89 1.93 -5.65 16.62
C GLN A 89 2.33 -6.70 17.66
N VAL A 90 3.49 -7.34 17.50
CA VAL A 90 4.02 -8.31 18.46
C VAL A 90 4.27 -7.64 19.81
N GLU A 91 4.86 -6.45 19.83
CA GLU A 91 5.07 -5.69 21.07
C GLU A 91 3.75 -5.32 21.75
N ALA A 92 2.75 -4.85 21.00
CA ALA A 92 1.43 -4.54 21.54
C ALA A 92 0.74 -5.77 22.16
N ILE A 93 0.88 -6.94 21.53
CA ILE A 93 0.39 -8.21 22.07
C ILE A 93 1.16 -8.56 23.36
N ALA A 94 2.48 -8.44 23.36
CA ALA A 94 3.31 -8.71 24.54
C ALA A 94 2.94 -7.81 25.72
N GLN A 95 2.76 -6.51 25.49
CA GLN A 95 2.29 -5.55 26.51
C GLN A 95 0.91 -5.92 27.05
N ARG A 96 -0.02 -6.33 26.18
CA ARG A 96 -1.36 -6.77 26.59
C ARG A 96 -1.33 -8.04 27.45
N ILE A 97 -0.43 -8.99 27.14
CA ILE A 97 -0.25 -10.22 27.92
C ILE A 97 0.47 -9.94 29.25
N ALA A 98 1.38 -8.95 29.30
CA ALA A 98 2.08 -8.54 30.52
C ALA A 98 1.24 -7.65 31.45
N ALA A 99 0.14 -7.08 30.97
CA ALA A 99 -0.74 -6.19 31.72
C ALA A 99 -1.61 -6.79 32.87
N PRO A 100 -1.72 -8.11 33.16
CA PRO A 100 -2.57 -8.56 34.26
C PRO A 100 -1.94 -8.42 35.67
N ALA A 101 -0.76 -7.79 35.84
CA ALA A 101 -0.13 -7.65 37.16
C ALA A 101 -0.27 -6.27 37.82
N ALA A 102 -0.55 -5.21 37.06
CA ALA A 102 -0.58 -3.83 37.59
C ALA A 102 -1.99 -3.29 37.90
N ALA A 103 -3.05 -3.84 37.28
CA ALA A 103 -4.42 -3.36 37.47
C ALA A 103 -5.12 -3.94 38.72
N ASP A 104 -4.66 -5.10 39.23
CA ASP A 104 -5.25 -5.74 40.42
C ASP A 104 -4.74 -5.17 41.76
N GLY A 105 -3.71 -4.32 41.72
CA GLY A 105 -3.12 -3.68 42.91
C GLY A 105 -3.92 -2.48 43.44
N GLU A 106 -4.61 -1.73 42.58
CA GLU A 106 -5.28 -0.47 42.92
C GLU A 106 -6.72 -0.70 43.40
N ALA A 107 -7.43 -1.69 42.84
CA ALA A 107 -8.82 -1.98 43.20
C ALA A 107 -8.95 -2.62 44.61
N ARG A 108 -7.89 -3.24 45.13
CA ARG A 108 -7.90 -3.89 46.45
C ARG A 108 -7.56 -2.94 47.61
N ARG A 109 -6.91 -1.80 47.35
CA ARG A 109 -6.52 -0.84 48.40
C ARG A 109 -7.62 0.14 48.79
N VAL A 110 -8.67 0.29 47.99
CA VAL A 110 -9.82 1.15 48.33
C VAL A 110 -10.85 0.44 49.24
N ARG A 111 -10.73 -0.88 49.43
CA ARG A 111 -11.70 -1.67 50.24
C ARG A 111 -11.26 -1.99 51.66
N ALA A 112 -10.04 -1.60 52.07
CA ALA A 112 -9.47 -1.97 53.37
C ALA A 112 -9.47 -0.83 54.43
N SER A 113 -10.10 0.31 54.15
CA SER A 113 -10.15 1.44 55.09
C SER A 113 -11.54 2.08 55.13
N ARG A 114 -12.52 1.39 55.76
CA ARG A 114 -13.67 2.06 56.35
C ARG A 114 -13.88 1.57 57.78
N PRO A 115 -13.54 2.39 58.80
CA PRO A 115 -13.94 2.11 60.17
C PRO A 115 -15.47 2.21 60.32
N SER A 116 -15.97 1.31 61.17
CA SER A 116 -17.36 1.11 61.54
C SER A 116 -17.98 2.35 62.20
N SER A 117 -19.08 2.86 61.64
CA SER A 117 -20.10 3.65 62.35
C SER A 117 -21.38 3.74 61.51
N PRO A 118 -22.54 3.31 62.03
CA PRO A 118 -23.81 3.39 61.29
C PRO A 118 -24.46 4.78 61.49
N PRO A 119 -24.93 5.46 60.43
CA PRO A 119 -25.80 6.61 60.62
C PRO A 119 -27.21 6.15 61.02
N ALA A 120 -27.78 6.83 62.02
CA ALA A 120 -29.08 6.57 62.60
C ALA A 120 -30.22 6.56 61.56
N ARG A 121 -31.11 5.57 61.70
CA ARG A 121 -32.36 5.46 60.92
C ARG A 121 -33.33 6.60 61.29
N PRO A 122 -33.88 7.35 60.33
CA PRO A 122 -35.13 8.08 60.56
C PRO A 122 -36.33 7.10 60.61
N PRO A 123 -37.37 7.38 61.40
CA PRO A 123 -38.54 6.51 61.52
C PRO A 123 -39.35 6.47 60.21
N ARG A 124 -39.82 5.26 59.88
CA ARG A 124 -40.71 4.98 58.75
C ARG A 124 -42.10 5.61 58.96
N PRO A 125 -42.66 6.36 58.00
CA PRO A 125 -44.09 6.56 57.92
C PRO A 125 -44.80 5.30 57.42
N THR A 126 -45.99 5.12 57.95
CA THR A 126 -46.84 3.93 57.97
C THR A 126 -47.38 3.51 56.59
N ARG A 127 -47.45 2.19 56.42
CA ARG A 127 -48.03 1.45 55.29
C ARG A 127 -49.54 1.74 55.21
N ALA A 128 -49.97 2.54 54.24
CA ALA A 128 -51.35 2.55 53.77
C ALA A 128 -51.48 1.62 52.55
N ARG A 129 -52.33 0.61 52.69
CA ARG A 129 -52.79 -0.31 51.63
C ARG A 129 -53.44 0.48 50.49
N ARG A 130 -53.20 0.07 49.24
CA ARG A 130 -54.25 -0.12 48.22
C ARG A 130 -53.72 -0.97 47.06
N SER A 131 -54.56 -1.93 46.69
CA SER A 131 -54.37 -3.00 45.70
C SER A 131 -54.30 -2.48 44.25
N PRO A 132 -53.86 -3.31 43.28
CA PRO A 132 -53.71 -2.93 41.88
C PRO A 132 -55.00 -3.19 41.06
N PRO A 133 -55.15 -2.56 39.88
CA PRO A 133 -55.97 -3.10 38.79
C PRO A 133 -55.16 -3.37 37.50
N PRO A 134 -55.76 -4.08 36.51
CA PRO A 134 -55.09 -5.13 35.74
C PRO A 134 -54.69 -4.76 34.30
N ALA A 135 -53.96 -5.70 33.70
CA ALA A 135 -53.42 -5.77 32.35
C ALA A 135 -54.39 -5.43 31.20
N VAL A 136 -53.89 -4.79 30.12
CA VAL A 136 -54.33 -5.01 28.73
C VAL A 136 -53.19 -4.76 27.72
N ARG A 137 -52.75 -5.86 27.08
CA ARG A 137 -52.45 -6.15 25.66
C ARG A 137 -51.87 -5.10 24.69
N GLY A 138 -50.97 -5.64 23.85
CA GLY A 138 -50.73 -5.28 22.42
C GLY A 138 -49.23 -5.25 22.13
N ARG A 139 -48.56 -6.30 21.66
CA ARG A 139 -48.63 -7.02 20.36
C ARG A 139 -48.71 -6.06 19.15
N GLY A 140 -47.64 -6.06 18.36
CA GLY A 140 -47.51 -5.35 17.07
C GLY A 140 -46.07 -4.84 16.94
N SER A 141 -45.09 -5.64 16.53
CA SER A 141 -44.80 -5.94 15.12
C SER A 141 -44.89 -4.69 14.25
N SER A 142 -43.74 -4.10 13.94
CA SER A 142 -43.45 -3.45 12.65
C SER A 142 -41.96 -3.07 12.59
N SER A 143 -41.15 -3.89 11.92
CA SER A 143 -40.01 -3.38 11.17
C SER A 143 -40.50 -2.88 9.82
N PRO A 144 -40.04 -1.70 9.40
CA PRO A 144 -39.59 -1.47 8.03
C PRO A 144 -38.13 -0.99 8.10
N ARG A 145 -37.12 -1.76 7.67
CA ARG A 145 -36.61 -1.92 6.29
C ARG A 145 -36.52 -0.63 5.47
N SER A 146 -35.26 -0.29 5.16
CA SER A 146 -34.74 0.48 4.00
C SER A 146 -34.48 1.99 4.20
N PRO A 147 -33.56 2.63 3.42
CA PRO A 147 -32.52 2.07 2.54
C PRO A 147 -31.11 2.68 2.76
N ALA A 148 -30.17 2.14 1.98
CA ALA A 148 -28.76 2.51 1.84
C ALA A 148 -28.47 4.02 1.69
N ALA A 149 -27.36 4.45 2.27
CA ALA A 149 -26.63 5.64 1.86
C ALA A 149 -25.18 5.23 1.55
N THR A 150 -24.99 4.83 0.29
CA THR A 150 -23.68 4.78 -0.37
C THR A 150 -23.15 6.21 -0.46
N ALA A 151 -21.95 6.48 0.08
CA ALA A 151 -21.34 7.80 -0.07
C ALA A 151 -19.81 7.70 -0.16
N SER A 152 -19.32 7.55 -1.38
CA SER A 152 -18.08 8.15 -1.93
C SER A 152 -17.99 7.78 -3.42
N PRO A 153 -17.37 8.58 -4.32
CA PRO A 153 -16.98 10.00 -4.28
C PRO A 153 -17.51 10.79 -5.52
N PRO A 154 -17.39 12.13 -5.60
CA PRO A 154 -17.61 12.84 -6.87
C PRO A 154 -16.31 12.95 -7.67
N LEU A 155 -16.26 12.26 -8.82
CA LEU A 155 -15.31 12.50 -9.92
C LEU A 155 -15.93 13.48 -10.96
N PRO A 156 -15.12 14.03 -11.89
CA PRO A 156 -15.15 15.43 -12.28
C PRO A 156 -16.18 15.77 -13.36
N ARG A 157 -16.60 17.04 -13.38
CA ARG A 157 -17.49 17.60 -14.40
C ARG A 157 -16.71 18.30 -15.52
N SER A 158 -17.06 17.90 -16.75
CA SER A 158 -17.20 18.72 -17.98
C SER A 158 -16.16 18.52 -19.11
N ARG A 159 -16.65 17.84 -20.17
CA ARG A 159 -16.22 17.77 -21.58
C ARG A 159 -16.60 19.08 -22.37
N PRO A 160 -16.75 19.11 -23.73
CA PRO A 160 -15.83 18.93 -24.87
C PRO A 160 -15.87 20.09 -25.92
N ARG A 161 -15.11 19.94 -27.02
CA ARG A 161 -15.25 20.52 -28.40
C ARG A 161 -14.44 21.79 -28.77
N ARG A 162 -13.44 21.59 -29.64
CA ARG A 162 -13.30 22.26 -30.96
C ARG A 162 -12.22 21.50 -31.77
N THR A 163 -12.64 20.68 -32.74
CA THR A 163 -12.46 20.93 -34.20
C THR A 163 -11.00 21.17 -34.60
N GLY A 164 -10.40 20.17 -35.28
CA GLY A 164 -9.10 20.33 -35.95
C GLY A 164 -9.14 21.26 -37.17
N PRO A 165 -8.04 21.30 -37.93
CA PRO A 165 -8.14 20.78 -39.30
C PRO A 165 -7.11 19.70 -39.60
N ARG A 166 -7.47 18.91 -40.61
CA ARG A 166 -6.72 17.80 -41.21
C ARG A 166 -5.51 18.30 -42.00
N CYS A 167 -4.49 17.44 -42.04
CA CYS A 167 -3.55 17.12 -43.13
C CYS A 167 -3.01 18.22 -44.05
N SER A 168 -1.69 18.34 -44.12
CA SER A 168 -0.92 18.46 -45.37
C SER A 168 0.51 17.91 -45.20
N PRO A 169 1.15 17.42 -46.29
CA PRO A 169 2.15 16.33 -46.31
C PRO A 169 3.61 16.80 -46.11
N PRO A 170 4.59 15.87 -46.03
CA PRO A 170 6.00 16.21 -45.79
C PRO A 170 6.67 16.84 -47.03
N PRO A 171 7.60 17.80 -46.87
CA PRO A 171 8.56 18.11 -47.93
C PRO A 171 9.61 16.99 -48.01
N THR A 172 9.46 16.17 -49.06
CA THR A 172 10.52 15.56 -49.89
C THR A 172 11.91 15.38 -49.27
N CYS A 173 12.29 14.12 -49.09
CA CYS A 173 13.66 13.64 -48.99
C CYS A 173 14.54 14.15 -50.16
N PRO A 174 15.77 14.60 -49.93
CA PRO A 174 16.81 14.55 -50.96
C PRO A 174 17.35 13.12 -51.04
N ALA A 175 17.09 12.48 -52.18
CA ALA A 175 17.68 11.23 -52.61
C ALA A 175 19.22 11.32 -52.61
N TRP A 176 19.87 10.60 -51.70
CA TRP A 176 21.27 10.22 -51.89
C TRP A 176 21.28 8.90 -52.66
N ARG A 177 21.51 9.03 -53.97
CA ARG A 177 21.77 7.89 -54.87
C ARG A 177 23.10 7.25 -54.47
N PRO A 178 23.19 5.91 -54.37
CA PRO A 178 24.47 5.23 -54.42
C PRO A 178 25.02 5.33 -55.85
N ALA A 179 26.24 5.84 -55.98
CA ALA A 179 26.99 5.74 -57.22
C ALA A 179 27.40 4.27 -57.42
N LEU A 180 26.76 3.62 -58.40
CA LEU A 180 27.27 2.43 -59.04
C LEU A 180 28.61 2.78 -59.70
N GLY A 181 29.67 2.12 -59.24
CA GLY A 181 30.99 2.12 -59.85
C GLY A 181 31.48 0.69 -59.99
N VAL A 182 30.79 -0.11 -60.80
CA VAL A 182 31.30 -1.35 -61.36
C VAL A 182 32.27 -0.96 -62.50
N LEU A 183 33.55 -1.19 -62.25
CA LEU A 183 34.63 -1.43 -63.20
C LEU A 183 35.54 -2.43 -62.45
N GLY A 184 35.89 -3.61 -62.93
CA GLY A 184 35.92 -4.13 -64.28
C GLY A 184 37.21 -4.95 -64.36
N SER A 185 37.04 -6.26 -64.61
CA SER A 185 38.06 -7.28 -64.96
C SER A 185 39.10 -7.69 -63.91
#